data_AF-A0A3Q2YN34-F1
#
_entry.id   AF-A0A3Q2YN34-F1
#
_cell.length_a   1.000
_cell.length_b   1.000
_cell.length_c   1.000
_cell.angle_alpha   90.00
_cell.angle_beta   90.00
_cell.angle_gamma   90.00
#
_symmetry.space_group_name_H-M   'P 1'
#
loop_
_entity.id
_entity.type
_entity.pdbx_description
1 polymer ?
#
loop_
_entity_poly.entity_id
_entity_poly.type
_entity_poly.pdbx_seq_one_letter_code
_entity_poly.pdbx_strand_id
1 'polypeptide(L)'
;MDERELGFKAGDVIQVVDATNKEWWWGRIGDNEGWFPACFVRTDERAGAKEWPGLGSYSGPGLPGKEQMRANVIKEIMSTERDYINHLKDICEGYIKQCRRRTDMFTEEQLCSIFGNVEEIYKFQRKFLRILEKKYDKEQPHLSEIGRCFLEGQVHFQIYSEYCNNHPNACVQLSSLTKASKYVLFFEACRLLRKMIDISLDGFLLTPVQKICKYPLQLAELLKYTNPGHREYRDVEAALDAMRNVARLINERKRRLENLEKIARWQGSIEGWEGADVLSRSSHLIFSGELTKVSPPHARSQQRMFFLFDHQIVYCKKDLLRRDTLYYKGRLDTDRMEITDVQDGKENHLNVSVKNTLRLRSPSGEEVHLLCAKKPEQKQRWLRAFAEERRRVRSDRETGRMPRIDAETSKTNKQKCRCVPH
;
A
#
# COMPACT_ATOMS: atom_id res chain seq x y z
N MET A 1 -4.93 22.69 19.68
CA MET A 1 -5.96 22.77 18.63
C MET A 1 -5.74 21.55 17.77
N ASP A 2 -6.71 20.65 17.66
CA ASP A 2 -6.53 19.39 16.94
C ASP A 2 -6.28 19.65 15.45
N GLU A 3 -5.05 19.42 15.02
CA GLU A 3 -4.64 19.39 13.62
C GLU A 3 -5.27 18.14 12.98
N ARG A 4 -6.41 18.34 12.31
CA ARG A 4 -7.05 17.25 11.55
C ARG A 4 -6.21 16.97 10.31
N GLU A 5 -5.69 15.76 10.19
CA GLU A 5 -5.12 15.26 8.94
C GLU A 5 -6.25 15.02 7.91
N LEU A 6 -6.01 15.43 6.66
CA LEU A 6 -6.92 15.21 5.55
C LEU A 6 -6.63 13.86 4.89
N GLY A 7 -7.55 12.91 5.04
CA GLY A 7 -7.47 11.61 4.36
C GLY A 7 -7.98 11.69 2.92
N PHE A 8 -7.23 11.12 1.97
CA PHE A 8 -7.57 11.10 0.54
C PHE A 8 -7.15 9.78 -0.12
N LYS A 9 -7.68 9.53 -1.31
CA LYS A 9 -7.35 8.40 -2.18
C LYS A 9 -6.70 8.89 -3.46
N ALA A 10 -5.95 8.00 -4.12
CA ALA A 10 -5.36 8.31 -5.42
C ALA A 10 -6.46 8.66 -6.43
N GLY A 11 -6.37 9.86 -7.02
CA GLY A 11 -7.35 10.41 -7.96
C GLY A 11 -8.26 11.49 -7.37
N ASP A 12 -8.27 11.67 -6.06
CA ASP A 12 -9.01 12.77 -5.42
C ASP A 12 -8.39 14.12 -5.79
N VAL A 13 -9.24 15.12 -6.07
CA VAL A 13 -8.81 16.50 -6.31
C VAL A 13 -8.85 17.27 -5.00
N ILE A 14 -7.70 17.80 -4.58
CA ILE A 14 -7.56 18.56 -3.34
C ILE A 14 -7.38 20.03 -3.69
N GLN A 15 -8.26 20.89 -3.15
CA GLN A 15 -8.05 22.33 -3.23
C GLN A 15 -7.02 22.73 -2.17
N VAL A 16 -5.84 23.19 -2.60
CA VAL A 16 -4.79 23.66 -1.69
C VAL A 16 -5.17 25.04 -1.15
N VAL A 17 -5.30 25.16 0.17
CA VAL A 17 -5.67 26.38 0.88
C VAL A 17 -4.42 27.08 1.44
N ASP A 18 -3.44 26.31 1.94
CA ASP A 18 -2.15 26.81 2.42
C ASP A 18 -1.02 25.87 1.98
N ALA A 19 0.04 26.42 1.39
CA ALA A 19 1.25 25.72 0.96
C ALA A 19 2.55 26.36 1.50
N THR A 20 2.45 27.10 2.61
CA THR A 20 3.58 27.82 3.22
C THR A 20 4.65 26.85 3.75
N ASN A 21 4.26 25.67 4.21
CA ASN A 21 5.17 24.60 4.60
C ASN A 21 5.51 23.71 3.39
N LYS A 22 6.80 23.34 3.24
CA LYS A 22 7.30 22.56 2.10
C LYS A 22 6.81 21.11 2.08
N GLU A 23 6.46 20.55 3.24
CA GLU A 23 6.15 19.13 3.40
C GLU A 23 4.67 18.87 3.68
N TRP A 24 3.99 19.81 4.35
CA TRP A 24 2.59 19.69 4.75
C TRP A 24 1.78 20.88 4.27
N TRP A 25 0.74 20.61 3.50
CA TRP A 25 -0.17 21.62 2.96
C TRP A 25 -1.54 21.50 3.61
N TRP A 26 -2.24 22.61 3.80
CA TRP A 26 -3.64 22.61 4.23
C TRP A 26 -4.52 22.53 2.99
N GLY A 27 -5.47 21.61 2.97
CA GLY A 27 -6.31 21.40 1.80
C GLY A 27 -7.76 21.09 2.15
N ARG A 28 -8.60 21.14 1.13
CA ARG A 28 -10.03 20.87 1.21
C ARG A 28 -10.46 19.84 0.16
N ILE A 29 -11.26 18.86 0.57
CA ILE A 29 -11.97 17.90 -0.30
C ILE A 29 -13.45 17.92 0.09
N GLY A 30 -14.30 18.50 -0.77
CA GLY A 30 -15.71 18.74 -0.43
C GLY A 30 -15.82 19.61 0.83
N ASP A 31 -16.48 19.09 1.87
CA ASP A 31 -16.65 19.78 3.17
C ASP A 31 -15.55 19.44 4.19
N ASN A 32 -14.61 18.54 3.87
CA ASN A 32 -13.53 18.15 4.76
C ASN A 32 -12.28 18.99 4.52
N GLU A 33 -11.66 19.46 5.59
CA GLU A 33 -10.39 20.20 5.59
C GLU A 33 -9.38 19.57 6.53
N GLY A 34 -8.10 19.70 6.19
CA GLY A 34 -7.02 19.26 7.05
C GLY A 34 -5.64 19.36 6.41
N TRP A 35 -4.63 19.01 7.19
CA TRP A 35 -3.24 18.88 6.74
C TRP A 35 -3.05 17.61 5.90
N PHE A 36 -2.39 17.72 4.75
CA PHE A 36 -1.97 16.59 3.95
C PHE A 36 -0.52 16.76 3.48
N PRO A 37 0.24 15.68 3.33
CA PRO A 37 1.63 15.76 2.90
C PRO A 37 1.73 16.11 1.40
N ALA A 38 2.43 17.20 1.09
CA ALA A 38 2.64 17.73 -0.26
C ALA A 38 3.23 16.68 -1.21
N CYS A 39 4.05 15.77 -0.69
CA CYS A 39 4.71 14.73 -1.48
C CYS A 39 3.77 13.65 -2.03
N PHE A 40 2.51 13.63 -1.60
CA PHE A 40 1.48 12.70 -2.08
C PHE A 40 0.55 13.30 -3.14
N VAL A 41 0.74 14.57 -3.51
CA VAL A 41 -0.07 15.26 -4.52
C VAL A 41 0.80 15.82 -5.65
N ARG A 42 0.14 16.16 -6.77
CA ARG A 42 0.74 16.94 -7.86
C ARG A 42 -0.05 18.24 -8.00
N THR A 43 0.65 19.37 -8.14
CA THR A 43 0.02 20.66 -8.43
C THR A 43 -0.39 20.73 -9.90
N ASP A 44 -1.63 21.15 -10.16
CA ASP A 44 -2.08 21.55 -11.50
C ASP A 44 -2.03 23.08 -11.57
N GLU A 45 -1.01 23.63 -12.24
CA GLU A 45 -0.76 25.08 -12.31
C GLU A 45 -1.86 25.86 -13.08
N ARG A 46 -2.88 25.18 -13.62
CA ARG A 46 -3.94 25.80 -14.45
C ARG A 46 -5.21 26.20 -13.69
N ALA A 47 -5.39 25.75 -12.44
CA ALA A 47 -6.64 25.99 -11.70
C ALA A 47 -6.82 27.44 -11.19
N GLY A 48 -5.83 28.31 -11.38
CA GLY A 48 -5.87 29.72 -10.94
C GLY A 48 -6.44 30.73 -11.93
N ALA A 49 -6.74 30.33 -13.18
CA ALA A 49 -7.30 31.24 -14.18
C ALA A 49 -8.83 31.33 -14.03
N LYS A 50 -9.31 32.36 -13.33
CA LYS A 50 -10.74 32.72 -13.32
C LYS A 50 -11.19 33.04 -14.75
N GLU A 51 -12.09 32.21 -15.30
CA GLU A 51 -12.77 32.51 -16.56
C GLU A 51 -13.66 33.75 -16.40
N TRP A 52 -13.39 34.79 -17.19
CA TRP A 52 -14.27 35.94 -17.36
C TRP A 52 -15.20 35.66 -18.54
N PRO A 53 -16.54 35.68 -18.37
CA PRO A 53 -17.44 35.41 -19.47
C PRO A 53 -17.61 36.65 -20.34
N GLY A 54 -17.19 36.53 -21.60
CA GLY A 54 -17.64 37.38 -22.70
C GLY A 54 -16.62 38.41 -23.22
N LEU A 55 -15.85 38.02 -24.25
CA LEU A 55 -15.73 38.79 -25.49
C LEU A 55 -15.08 37.91 -26.58
N GLY A 56 -15.47 38.14 -27.83
CA GLY A 56 -15.23 37.25 -28.96
C GLY A 56 -13.77 37.05 -29.40
N SER A 57 -13.66 36.16 -30.39
CA SER A 57 -12.47 35.75 -31.13
C SER A 57 -11.41 36.85 -31.31
N TYR A 58 -10.46 36.91 -30.38
CA TYR A 58 -9.17 37.55 -30.57
C TYR A 58 -8.07 36.55 -30.25
N SER A 59 -7.31 36.20 -31.30
CA SER A 59 -6.05 35.47 -31.23
C SER A 59 -4.99 36.34 -30.55
N GLY A 60 -5.04 36.43 -29.22
CA GLY A 60 -3.95 36.91 -28.36
C GLY A 60 -2.95 35.78 -28.04
N PRO A 61 -1.79 36.09 -27.42
CA PRO A 61 -0.65 35.19 -27.40
C PRO A 61 -0.91 33.89 -26.61
N GLY A 62 -1.23 32.84 -27.35
CA GLY A 62 -0.46 31.59 -27.35
C GLY A 62 -0.70 30.66 -26.18
N LEU A 63 -1.90 30.10 -26.06
CA LEU A 63 -2.02 28.78 -25.42
C LEU A 63 -1.07 27.81 -26.16
N PRO A 64 -0.11 27.16 -25.47
CA PRO A 64 0.82 26.26 -26.13
C PRO A 64 0.03 25.17 -26.87
N GLY A 65 0.36 24.93 -28.14
CA GLY A 65 -0.22 23.84 -28.91
C GLY A 65 -0.07 22.50 -28.18
N LYS A 66 -0.96 21.53 -28.43
CA LYS A 66 -0.91 20.22 -27.75
C LYS A 66 0.46 19.55 -27.83
N GLU A 67 1.17 19.72 -28.95
CA GLU A 67 2.54 19.23 -29.14
C GLU A 67 3.55 19.91 -28.21
N GLN A 68 3.45 21.23 -28.04
CA GLN A 68 4.28 21.96 -27.07
C GLN A 68 4.02 21.49 -25.65
N MET A 69 2.75 21.21 -25.30
CA MET A 69 2.41 20.64 -24.00
C MET A 69 3.01 19.26 -23.80
N ARG A 70 2.91 18.37 -24.79
CA ARG A 70 3.57 17.06 -24.76
C ARG A 70 5.09 17.19 -24.61
N ALA A 71 5.72 18.11 -25.36
CA ALA A 71 7.14 18.39 -25.24
C ALA A 71 7.53 18.84 -23.82
N ASN A 72 6.71 19.68 -23.17
CA ASN A 72 6.95 20.13 -21.80
C ASN A 72 6.89 18.96 -20.81
N VAL A 73 5.88 18.09 -20.93
CA VAL A 73 5.75 16.90 -20.07
C VAL A 73 6.96 15.96 -20.26
N ILE A 74 7.40 15.73 -21.49
CA ILE A 74 8.58 14.88 -21.77
C ILE A 74 9.84 15.50 -21.17
N LYS A 75 10.05 16.81 -21.32
CA LYS A 75 11.19 17.52 -20.72
C LYS A 75 11.16 17.42 -19.19
N GLU A 76 9.99 17.57 -18.57
CA GLU A 76 9.81 17.43 -17.12
C GLU A 76 10.16 16.00 -16.66
N ILE A 77 9.66 14.97 -17.36
CA ILE A 77 10.00 13.57 -17.06
C ILE A 77 11.51 13.37 -17.12
N MET A 78 12.16 13.84 -18.19
CA MET A 78 13.62 13.70 -18.35
C MET A 78 14.40 14.47 -17.27
N SER A 79 13.98 15.68 -16.91
CA SER A 79 14.64 16.47 -15.86
C SER A 79 14.51 15.78 -14.51
N THR A 80 13.28 15.48 -14.11
CA THR A 80 12.98 14.85 -12.81
C THR A 80 13.60 13.46 -12.66
N GLU A 81 13.86 12.77 -13.77
CA GLU A 81 14.58 11.50 -13.79
C GLU A 81 16.08 11.67 -13.52
N ARG A 82 16.71 12.68 -14.12
CA ARG A 82 18.12 13.01 -13.87
C ARG A 82 18.32 13.47 -12.44
N ASP A 83 17.44 14.32 -11.93
CA ASP A 83 17.48 14.80 -10.54
C ASP A 83 17.35 13.63 -9.56
N TYR A 84 16.41 12.72 -9.82
CA TYR A 84 16.23 11.53 -8.98
C TYR A 84 17.47 10.62 -8.97
N ILE A 85 18.14 10.42 -10.12
CA ILE A 85 19.39 9.65 -10.16
C ILE A 85 20.52 10.35 -9.43
N ASN A 86 20.59 11.68 -9.45
CA ASN A 86 21.55 12.42 -8.66
C ASN A 86 21.29 12.23 -7.16
N HIS A 87 20.02 12.28 -6.72
CA HIS A 87 19.68 11.98 -5.32
C HIS A 87 20.10 10.56 -4.92
N LEU A 88 19.81 9.54 -5.75
CA LEU A 88 20.23 8.17 -5.48
C LEU A 88 21.77 8.03 -5.44
N LYS A 89 22.47 8.73 -6.32
CA LYS A 89 23.94 8.77 -6.33
C LYS A 89 24.47 9.35 -5.03
N ASP A 90 23.89 10.45 -4.55
CA ASP A 90 24.31 11.09 -3.31
C ASP A 90 24.01 10.24 -2.07
N ILE A 91 22.92 9.47 -2.07
CA ILE A 91 22.67 8.43 -1.05
C ILE A 91 23.80 7.39 -1.07
N CYS A 92 24.09 6.80 -2.24
CA CYS A 92 25.04 5.70 -2.35
C CYS A 92 26.50 6.14 -2.10
N GLU A 93 26.93 7.23 -2.75
CA GLU A 93 28.32 7.70 -2.69
C GLU A 93 28.61 8.62 -1.51
N GLY A 94 27.60 9.40 -1.09
CA GLY A 94 27.74 10.41 -0.05
C GLY A 94 27.47 9.87 1.36
N TYR A 95 26.48 8.99 1.51
CA TYR A 95 26.14 8.41 2.82
C TYR A 95 26.65 6.97 2.96
N ILE A 96 26.13 6.03 2.16
CA ILE A 96 26.41 4.59 2.33
C ILE A 96 27.91 4.30 2.33
N LYS A 97 28.64 4.87 1.35
CA LYS A 97 30.09 4.70 1.25
C LYS A 97 30.83 5.22 2.48
N GLN A 98 30.38 6.33 3.09
CA GLN A 98 31.02 6.85 4.30
C GLN A 98 30.63 6.05 5.54
N CYS A 99 29.37 5.61 5.66
CA CYS A 99 28.92 4.78 6.77
C CYS A 99 29.68 3.45 6.82
N ARG A 100 29.89 2.78 5.67
CA ARG A 100 30.69 1.55 5.56
C ARG A 100 32.16 1.72 5.99
N ARG A 101 32.72 2.93 5.88
CA ARG A 101 34.09 3.23 6.34
C ARG A 101 34.18 3.45 7.85
N ARG A 102 33.04 3.69 8.52
CA ARG A 102 32.94 3.94 9.95
C ARG A 102 32.33 2.73 10.65
N THR A 103 33.04 1.60 10.61
CA THR A 103 32.65 0.35 11.30
C THR A 103 32.60 0.51 12.83
N ASP A 104 33.20 1.57 13.37
CA ASP A 104 33.10 2.01 14.76
C ASP A 104 31.74 2.69 15.09
N MET A 105 31.02 3.17 14.07
CA MET A 105 29.73 3.86 14.22
C MET A 105 28.54 3.03 13.73
N PHE A 106 28.73 2.23 12.69
CA PHE A 106 27.64 1.50 12.04
C PHE A 106 27.98 0.02 11.91
N THR A 107 27.02 -0.81 12.30
CA THR A 107 27.02 -2.25 12.02
C THR A 107 26.42 -2.51 10.64
N GLU A 108 26.78 -3.63 10.00
CA GLU A 108 26.17 -4.03 8.72
C GLU A 108 24.64 -4.19 8.83
N GLU A 109 24.14 -4.69 9.97
CA GLU A 109 22.69 -4.80 10.21
C GLU A 109 22.00 -3.42 10.21
N GLN A 110 22.60 -2.41 10.86
CA GLN A 110 22.10 -1.04 10.83
C GLN A 110 22.13 -0.48 9.39
N LEU A 111 23.18 -0.74 8.62
CA LEU A 111 23.26 -0.27 7.24
C LEU A 111 22.18 -0.91 6.36
N CYS A 112 21.97 -2.23 6.47
CA CYS A 112 20.89 -2.93 5.79
C CYS A 112 19.52 -2.37 6.19
N SER A 113 19.29 -2.11 7.49
CA SER A 113 18.02 -1.58 7.96
C SER A 113 17.76 -0.14 7.50
N ILE A 114 18.78 0.73 7.48
CA ILE A 114 18.63 2.15 7.09
C ILE A 114 18.49 2.29 5.58
N PHE A 115 19.32 1.61 4.80
CA PHE A 115 19.43 1.87 3.35
C PHE A 115 18.68 0.84 2.49
N GLY A 116 18.32 -0.32 3.04
CA GLY A 116 17.64 -1.39 2.31
C GLY A 116 18.34 -1.75 1.00
N ASN A 117 17.56 -1.90 -0.07
CA ASN A 117 18.06 -2.18 -1.42
C ASN A 117 18.24 -0.91 -2.29
N VAL A 118 18.50 0.27 -1.71
CA VAL A 118 18.64 1.52 -2.51
C VAL A 118 19.75 1.48 -3.56
N GLU A 119 20.84 0.75 -3.32
CA GLU A 119 21.91 0.56 -4.30
C GLU A 119 21.45 -0.25 -5.52
N GLU A 120 20.53 -1.19 -5.32
CA GLU A 120 19.88 -1.94 -6.40
C GLU A 120 18.97 -1.03 -7.22
N ILE A 121 18.16 -0.21 -6.55
CA ILE A 121 17.34 0.83 -7.18
C ILE A 121 18.23 1.77 -8.01
N TYR A 122 19.35 2.23 -7.46
CA TYR A 122 20.28 3.11 -8.18
C TYR A 122 20.85 2.46 -9.45
N LYS A 123 21.27 1.19 -9.38
CA LYS A 123 21.76 0.44 -10.55
C LYS A 123 20.68 0.32 -11.62
N PHE A 124 19.45 -0.04 -11.22
CA PHE A 124 18.30 -0.12 -12.13
C PHE A 124 18.00 1.24 -12.76
N GLN A 125 17.90 2.30 -11.95
CA GLN A 125 17.51 3.63 -12.41
C GLN A 125 18.49 4.20 -13.42
N ARG A 126 19.80 4.02 -13.20
CA ARG A 126 20.82 4.41 -14.19
C ARG A 126 20.63 3.71 -15.53
N LYS A 127 20.25 2.43 -15.53
CA LYS A 127 19.95 1.69 -16.76
C LYS A 127 18.68 2.24 -17.41
N PHE A 128 17.66 2.52 -16.61
CA PHE A 128 16.38 3.06 -17.08
C PHE A 128 16.54 4.45 -17.71
N LEU A 129 17.25 5.40 -17.07
CA LEU A 129 17.52 6.71 -17.65
C LEU A 129 18.28 6.60 -18.99
N ARG A 130 19.26 5.70 -19.11
CA ARG A 130 19.96 5.49 -20.40
C ARG A 130 19.02 5.02 -21.50
N ILE A 131 17.99 4.23 -21.18
CA ILE A 131 16.98 3.80 -22.14
C ILE A 131 16.09 4.99 -22.53
N LEU A 132 15.66 5.81 -21.56
CA LEU A 132 14.90 7.04 -21.80
C LEU A 132 15.69 8.03 -22.67
N GLU A 133 16.96 8.28 -22.37
CA GLU A 133 17.81 9.21 -23.11
C GLU A 133 18.05 8.79 -24.55
N LYS A 134 18.06 7.49 -24.84
CA LYS A 134 18.13 6.97 -26.22
C LYS A 134 16.85 7.21 -27.02
N LYS A 135 15.71 7.34 -26.35
CA LYS A 135 14.40 7.58 -26.96
C LYS A 135 13.99 9.05 -26.96
N TYR A 136 14.78 9.89 -26.29
CA TYR A 136 14.54 11.32 -26.18
C TYR A 136 15.07 12.05 -27.43
N ASP A 137 14.16 12.68 -28.16
CA ASP A 137 14.50 13.57 -29.26
C ASP A 137 14.75 14.99 -28.71
N LYS A 138 15.96 15.50 -28.91
CA LYS A 138 16.35 16.83 -28.42
C LYS A 138 15.80 17.96 -29.29
N GLU A 139 15.65 17.71 -30.58
CA GLU A 139 15.20 18.71 -31.57
C GLU A 139 13.68 18.77 -31.60
N GLN A 140 13.03 17.61 -31.54
CA GLN A 140 11.57 17.47 -31.53
C GLN A 140 11.09 16.67 -30.31
N PRO A 141 11.17 17.23 -29.08
CA PRO A 141 10.82 16.51 -27.85
C PRO A 141 9.43 15.86 -27.85
N HIS A 142 8.45 16.46 -28.52
CA HIS A 142 7.08 15.94 -28.62
C HIS A 142 6.99 14.61 -29.39
N LEU A 143 7.96 14.28 -30.24
CA LEU A 143 8.04 13.00 -30.96
C LEU A 143 8.76 11.89 -30.18
N SER A 144 9.30 12.19 -29.00
CA SER A 144 10.04 11.18 -28.20
C SER A 144 9.14 10.00 -27.84
N GLU A 145 9.72 8.79 -27.88
CA GLU A 145 9.02 7.51 -27.65
C GLU A 145 9.44 6.85 -26.33
N ILE A 146 9.08 7.48 -25.20
CA ILE A 146 9.48 7.09 -23.85
C ILE A 146 8.56 6.09 -23.11
N GLY A 147 7.29 5.93 -23.52
CA GLY A 147 6.30 5.01 -22.96
C GLY A 147 6.75 3.54 -23.04
N ARG A 148 7.31 3.12 -24.17
CA ARG A 148 7.83 1.75 -24.32
C ARG A 148 8.96 1.42 -23.35
N CYS A 149 9.74 2.42 -22.92
CA CYS A 149 10.79 2.25 -21.91
C CYS A 149 10.21 1.75 -20.58
N PHE A 150 9.02 2.22 -20.19
CA PHE A 150 8.34 1.79 -18.96
C PHE A 150 7.84 0.34 -19.05
N LEU A 151 7.36 -0.07 -20.20
CA LEU A 151 6.91 -1.45 -20.44
C LEU A 151 8.08 -2.44 -20.35
N GLU A 152 9.22 -2.13 -20.98
CA GLU A 152 10.43 -2.95 -20.90
C GLU A 152 10.99 -3.02 -19.46
N GLY A 153 10.80 -1.97 -18.67
CA GLY A 153 11.21 -1.88 -17.27
C GLY A 153 10.22 -2.49 -16.26
N GLN A 154 9.00 -2.83 -16.64
CA GLN A 154 7.88 -3.09 -15.73
C GLN A 154 8.20 -4.08 -14.59
N VAL A 155 8.81 -5.22 -14.92
CA VAL A 155 9.15 -6.27 -13.93
C VAL A 155 10.21 -5.76 -12.94
N HIS A 156 11.16 -4.96 -13.41
CA HIS A 156 12.27 -4.47 -12.60
C HIS A 156 11.82 -3.42 -11.57
N PHE A 157 10.73 -2.69 -11.82
CA PHE A 157 10.17 -1.77 -10.81
C PHE A 157 9.66 -2.49 -9.55
N GLN A 158 9.53 -3.83 -9.55
CA GLN A 158 9.12 -4.59 -8.37
C GLN A 158 10.12 -4.48 -7.20
N ILE A 159 11.40 -4.15 -7.46
CA ILE A 159 12.41 -3.93 -6.41
C ILE A 159 12.04 -2.79 -5.46
N TYR A 160 11.24 -1.81 -5.91
CA TYR A 160 10.71 -0.75 -5.07
C TYR A 160 9.77 -1.28 -3.98
N SER A 161 9.18 -2.45 -4.19
CA SER A 161 8.33 -3.09 -3.19
C SER A 161 9.10 -3.44 -1.93
N GLU A 162 10.32 -3.95 -2.06
CA GLU A 162 11.20 -4.26 -0.93
C GLU A 162 11.59 -2.97 -0.20
N TYR A 163 12.02 -1.95 -0.96
CA TYR A 163 12.40 -0.65 -0.41
C TYR A 163 11.27 -0.01 0.39
N CYS A 164 10.07 0.09 -0.18
CA CYS A 164 8.91 0.69 0.47
C CYS A 164 8.47 -0.08 1.73
N ASN A 165 8.66 -1.40 1.77
CA ASN A 165 8.37 -2.21 2.95
C ASN A 165 9.41 -2.01 4.06
N ASN A 166 10.68 -1.79 3.71
CA ASN A 166 11.74 -1.52 4.68
C ASN A 166 11.74 -0.07 5.18
N HIS A 167 11.27 0.89 4.38
CA HIS A 167 11.36 2.32 4.69
C HIS A 167 10.85 2.72 6.10
N PRO A 168 9.73 2.18 6.64
CA PRO A 168 9.35 2.46 8.03
C PRO A 168 10.42 2.06 9.06
N ASN A 169 11.10 0.92 8.87
CA ASN A 169 12.18 0.47 9.75
C ASN A 169 13.40 1.40 9.64
N ALA A 170 13.71 1.87 8.42
CA ALA A 170 14.76 2.85 8.19
C ALA A 170 14.49 4.15 8.98
N CYS A 171 13.25 4.65 8.96
CA CYS A 171 12.87 5.83 9.74
C CYS A 171 13.07 5.59 11.25
N VAL A 172 12.61 4.46 11.78
CA VAL A 172 12.78 4.12 13.21
C VAL A 172 14.26 4.04 13.60
N GLN A 173 15.09 3.38 12.79
CA GLN A 173 16.53 3.28 13.04
C GLN A 173 17.21 4.65 12.98
N LEU A 174 16.91 5.47 11.97
CA LEU A 174 17.46 6.82 11.88
C LEU A 174 17.06 7.69 13.06
N SER A 175 15.77 7.70 13.43
CA SER A 175 15.29 8.44 14.61
C SER A 175 15.93 7.96 15.91
N SER A 176 16.31 6.68 16.00
CA SER A 176 17.03 6.14 17.16
C SER A 176 18.49 6.63 17.18
N LEU A 177 19.19 6.58 16.04
CA LEU A 177 20.59 7.00 15.92
C LEU A 177 20.77 8.51 16.13
N THR A 178 19.87 9.32 15.61
CA THR A 178 19.97 10.79 15.70
C THR A 178 19.73 11.34 17.10
N LYS A 179 19.34 10.50 18.08
CA LYS A 179 19.36 10.86 19.50
C LYS A 179 20.76 11.14 20.02
N ALA A 180 21.78 10.54 19.41
CA ALA A 180 23.18 10.78 19.76
C ALA A 180 23.82 11.77 18.78
N SER A 181 24.37 12.86 19.31
CA SER A 181 24.93 13.98 18.54
C SER A 181 26.00 13.57 17.52
N LYS A 182 26.78 12.52 17.82
CA LYS A 182 27.81 12.00 16.91
C LYS A 182 27.25 11.58 15.54
N TYR A 183 26.02 11.03 15.48
CA TYR A 183 25.39 10.64 14.22
C TYR A 183 24.83 11.83 13.47
N VAL A 184 24.26 12.81 14.19
CA VAL A 184 23.78 14.07 13.61
C VAL A 184 24.92 14.80 12.91
N LEU A 185 26.05 15.00 13.62
CA LEU A 185 27.24 15.64 13.07
C LEU A 185 27.84 14.85 11.90
N PHE A 186 27.84 13.52 11.98
CA PHE A 186 28.34 12.67 10.91
C PHE A 186 27.50 12.79 9.62
N PHE A 187 26.17 12.72 9.73
CA PHE A 187 25.30 12.85 8.57
C PHE A 187 25.36 14.26 7.96
N GLU A 188 25.44 15.29 8.81
CA GLU A 188 25.61 16.68 8.34
C GLU A 188 26.96 16.88 7.62
N ALA A 189 28.04 16.30 8.14
CA ALA A 189 29.33 16.31 7.46
C ALA A 189 29.26 15.62 6.09
N CYS A 190 28.57 14.47 5.98
CA CYS A 190 28.37 13.78 4.70
C CYS A 190 27.63 14.66 3.69
N ARG A 191 26.56 15.34 4.14
CA ARG A 191 25.75 16.26 3.33
C ARG A 191 26.58 17.42 2.79
N LEU A 192 27.32 18.10 3.66
CA LEU A 192 28.14 19.28 3.33
C LEU A 192 29.29 18.92 2.39
N LEU A 193 30.00 17.81 2.63
CA LEU A 193 31.13 17.38 1.79
C LEU A 193 30.74 17.11 0.33
N ARG A 194 29.50 16.72 0.10
CA ARG A 194 28.95 16.48 -1.25
C ARG A 194 28.19 17.66 -1.83
N LYS A 195 28.10 18.78 -1.10
CA LYS A 195 27.33 19.97 -1.48
C LYS A 195 25.89 19.60 -1.84
N MET A 196 25.30 18.68 -1.08
CA MET A 196 23.92 18.26 -1.30
C MET A 196 22.97 19.40 -0.94
N ILE A 197 21.79 19.39 -1.56
CA ILE A 197 20.67 20.27 -1.18
C ILE A 197 20.34 20.10 0.31
N ASP A 198 19.77 21.15 0.91
CA ASP A 198 19.43 21.21 2.34
C ASP A 198 18.17 20.37 2.64
N ILE A 199 18.35 19.06 2.50
CA ILE A 199 17.39 18.01 2.83
C ILE A 199 18.12 17.00 3.70
N SER A 200 17.46 16.57 4.77
CA SER A 200 17.97 15.57 5.69
C SER A 200 18.04 14.17 5.05
N LEU A 201 18.80 13.25 5.65
CA LEU A 201 18.98 11.90 5.10
C LEU A 201 17.64 11.15 4.97
N ASP A 202 16.72 11.29 5.93
CA ASP A 202 15.37 10.74 5.87
C ASP A 202 14.57 11.29 4.69
N GLY A 203 14.67 12.59 4.39
CA GLY A 203 14.08 13.19 3.20
C GLY A 203 14.63 12.60 1.90
N PHE A 204 15.95 12.39 1.81
CA PHE A 204 16.57 11.69 0.67
C PHE A 204 16.06 10.24 0.54
N LEU A 205 15.96 9.50 1.64
CA LEU A 205 15.48 8.11 1.64
C LEU A 205 13.99 7.99 1.33
N LEU A 206 13.20 9.06 1.46
CA LEU A 206 11.80 9.09 1.03
C LEU A 206 11.65 9.21 -0.49
N THR A 207 12.67 9.71 -1.21
CA THR A 207 12.57 9.99 -2.65
C THR A 207 12.20 8.77 -3.53
N PRO A 208 12.67 7.53 -3.28
CA PRO A 208 12.23 6.38 -4.07
C PRO A 208 10.76 6.02 -3.88
N VAL A 209 10.24 6.21 -2.66
CA VAL A 209 8.82 6.01 -2.33
C VAL A 209 7.95 7.04 -3.07
N GLN A 210 8.40 8.29 -3.14
CA GLN A 210 7.72 9.33 -3.90
C GLN A 210 7.79 9.08 -5.41
N LYS A 211 8.96 8.71 -5.93
CA LYS A 211 9.18 8.55 -7.37
C LYS A 211 8.29 7.47 -7.97
N ILE A 212 8.15 6.32 -7.30
CA ILE A 212 7.32 5.21 -7.81
C ILE A 212 5.83 5.60 -7.89
N CYS A 213 5.36 6.49 -7.02
CA CYS A 213 4.00 7.04 -7.02
C CYS A 213 3.80 8.15 -8.07
N LYS A 214 4.87 8.82 -8.51
CA LYS A 214 4.80 9.91 -9.50
C LYS A 214 4.68 9.42 -10.94
N TYR A 215 5.21 8.24 -11.29
CA TYR A 215 5.14 7.74 -12.67
C TYR A 215 3.74 7.64 -13.26
N PRO A 216 2.71 7.10 -12.55
CA PRO A 216 1.35 7.09 -13.07
C PRO A 216 0.81 8.50 -13.37
N LEU A 217 1.17 9.49 -12.55
CA LEU A 217 0.72 10.87 -12.73
C LEU A 217 1.38 11.51 -13.96
N GLN A 218 2.69 11.30 -14.12
CA GLN A 218 3.45 11.79 -15.26
C GLN A 218 3.00 11.15 -16.58
N LEU A 219 2.73 9.84 -16.59
CA LEU A 219 2.23 9.13 -17.77
C LEU A 219 0.78 9.49 -18.12
N ALA A 220 -0.07 9.75 -17.12
CA ALA A 220 -1.43 10.23 -17.36
C ALA A 220 -1.43 11.62 -18.00
N GLU A 221 -0.57 12.51 -17.52
CA GLU A 221 -0.40 13.85 -18.12
C GLU A 221 0.20 13.75 -19.53
N LEU A 222 1.14 12.83 -19.76
CA LEU A 222 1.68 12.57 -21.09
C LEU A 222 0.57 12.12 -22.05
N LEU A 223 -0.24 11.15 -21.63
CA LEU A 223 -1.35 10.61 -22.43
C LEU A 223 -2.37 11.70 -22.80
N LYS A 224 -2.71 12.59 -21.86
CA LYS A 224 -3.62 13.73 -22.07
C LYS A 224 -3.23 14.61 -23.26
N TYR A 225 -1.93 14.79 -23.49
CA TYR A 225 -1.39 15.59 -24.61
C TYR A 225 -0.87 14.75 -25.79
N THR A 226 -1.13 13.44 -25.79
CA THR A 226 -0.77 12.54 -26.90
C THR A 226 -1.96 12.36 -27.84
N ASN A 227 -1.79 12.69 -29.11
CA ASN A 227 -2.84 12.49 -30.12
C ASN A 227 -3.11 10.97 -30.30
N PRO A 228 -4.37 10.50 -30.37
CA PRO A 228 -4.68 9.09 -30.68
C PRO A 228 -4.05 8.56 -31.98
N GLY A 229 -3.77 9.44 -32.96
CA GLY A 229 -3.02 9.09 -34.17
C GLY A 229 -1.49 9.06 -33.99
N HIS A 230 -0.98 9.47 -32.84
CA HIS A 230 0.45 9.40 -32.52
C HIS A 230 0.87 7.93 -32.36
N ARG A 231 2.01 7.56 -32.95
CA ARG A 231 2.54 6.19 -32.94
C ARG A 231 2.65 5.59 -31.53
N GLU A 232 2.93 6.42 -30.55
CA GLU A 232 3.12 6.01 -29.15
C GLU A 232 1.85 5.98 -28.29
N TYR A 233 0.70 6.40 -28.79
CA TYR A 233 -0.51 6.56 -27.95
C TYR A 233 -0.82 5.29 -27.13
N ARG A 234 -0.81 4.12 -27.78
CA ARG A 234 -1.05 2.81 -27.14
C ARG A 234 0.04 2.41 -26.15
N ASP A 235 1.29 2.73 -26.45
CA ASP A 235 2.41 2.39 -25.56
C ASP A 235 2.38 3.25 -24.29
N VAL A 236 2.00 4.53 -24.39
CA VAL A 236 1.82 5.42 -23.22
C VAL A 236 0.62 4.97 -22.37
N GLU A 237 -0.49 4.59 -23.01
CA GLU A 237 -1.67 4.05 -22.31
C GLU A 237 -1.32 2.75 -21.56
N ALA A 238 -0.68 1.80 -22.23
CA ALA A 238 -0.23 0.55 -21.60
C ALA A 238 0.80 0.80 -20.48
N ALA A 239 1.73 1.75 -20.67
CA ALA A 239 2.71 2.12 -19.66
C ALA A 239 2.03 2.72 -18.42
N LEU A 240 1.02 3.57 -18.60
CA LEU A 240 0.24 4.14 -17.52
C LEU A 240 -0.41 3.03 -16.67
N ASP A 241 -1.07 2.08 -17.32
CA ASP A 241 -1.71 0.96 -16.61
C ASP A 241 -0.70 0.03 -15.93
N ALA A 242 0.43 -0.23 -16.58
CA ALA A 242 1.54 -0.98 -15.99
C ALA A 242 2.05 -0.30 -14.71
N MET A 243 2.31 1.01 -14.74
CA MET A 243 2.83 1.75 -13.58
C MET A 243 1.78 1.95 -12.48
N ARG A 244 0.49 2.12 -12.83
CA ARG A 244 -0.62 2.05 -11.85
C ARG A 244 -0.64 0.71 -11.15
N ASN A 245 -0.47 -0.38 -11.89
CA ASN A 245 -0.42 -1.72 -11.32
C ASN A 245 0.79 -1.90 -10.40
N VAL A 246 1.99 -1.43 -10.77
CA VAL A 246 3.17 -1.45 -9.90
C VAL A 246 2.92 -0.70 -8.59
N ALA A 247 2.46 0.55 -8.66
CA ALA A 247 2.18 1.35 -7.47
C ALA A 247 1.13 0.67 -6.56
N ARG A 248 0.05 0.15 -7.16
CA ARG A 248 -0.99 -0.61 -6.44
C ARG A 248 -0.42 -1.85 -5.75
N LEU A 249 0.44 -2.62 -6.43
CA LEU A 249 1.04 -3.84 -5.87
C LEU A 249 1.99 -3.54 -4.69
N ILE A 250 2.77 -2.46 -4.77
CA ILE A 250 3.64 -2.02 -3.69
C ILE A 250 2.79 -1.63 -2.46
N ASN A 251 1.75 -0.82 -2.67
CA ASN A 251 0.84 -0.42 -1.61
C ASN A 251 0.11 -1.63 -0.99
N GLU A 252 -0.32 -2.58 -1.82
CA GLU A 252 -0.96 -3.81 -1.34
C GLU A 252 -0.02 -4.67 -0.51
N ARG A 253 1.25 -4.79 -0.91
CA ARG A 253 2.23 -5.59 -0.17
C ARG A 253 2.55 -4.96 1.19
N LYS A 254 2.70 -3.64 1.25
CA LYS A 254 2.85 -2.91 2.51
C LYS A 254 1.65 -3.15 3.43
N ARG A 255 0.43 -2.96 2.90
CA ARG A 255 -0.82 -3.23 3.61
C ARG A 255 -0.91 -4.68 4.09
N ARG A 256 -0.44 -5.65 3.30
CA ARG A 256 -0.42 -7.07 3.69
C ARG A 256 0.50 -7.31 4.88
N LEU A 257 1.71 -6.75 4.89
CA LEU A 257 2.64 -6.87 6.03
C LEU A 257 2.06 -6.28 7.31
N GLU A 258 1.51 -5.06 7.24
CA GLU A 258 0.84 -4.42 8.39
C GLU A 258 -0.35 -5.26 8.90
N ASN A 259 -1.08 -5.92 7.99
CA ASN A 259 -2.15 -6.82 8.36
C ASN A 259 -1.64 -8.09 9.06
N LEU A 260 -0.50 -8.66 8.64
CA LEU A 260 0.09 -9.83 9.33
C LEU A 260 0.40 -9.52 10.79
N GLU A 261 1.01 -8.35 11.06
CA GLU A 261 1.29 -7.90 12.44
C GLU A 261 0.01 -7.68 13.25
N LYS A 262 -1.03 -7.11 12.63
CA LYS A 262 -2.34 -6.95 13.27
C LYS A 262 -2.96 -8.30 13.61
N ILE A 263 -2.87 -9.29 12.72
CA ILE A 263 -3.39 -10.65 12.96
C ILE A 263 -2.62 -11.35 14.07
N ALA A 264 -1.28 -11.26 14.08
CA ALA A 264 -0.46 -11.84 15.14
C ALA A 264 -0.81 -11.24 16.51
N ARG A 265 -0.90 -9.90 16.60
CA ARG A 265 -1.30 -9.21 17.83
C ARG A 265 -2.72 -9.55 18.24
N TRP A 266 -3.65 -9.57 17.29
CA TRP A 266 -5.03 -9.99 17.54
C TRP A 266 -5.09 -11.40 18.11
N GLN A 267 -4.40 -12.37 17.49
CA GLN A 267 -4.38 -13.75 17.97
C GLN A 267 -3.77 -13.84 19.38
N GLY A 268 -2.69 -13.12 19.66
CA GLY A 268 -2.08 -13.05 21.00
C GLY A 268 -3.00 -12.45 22.08
N SER A 269 -4.03 -11.70 21.68
CA SER A 269 -5.05 -11.16 22.61
C SER A 269 -6.24 -12.10 22.84
N ILE A 270 -6.34 -13.21 22.10
CA ILE A 270 -7.43 -14.19 22.25
C ILE A 270 -7.08 -15.20 23.34
N GLU A 271 -7.95 -15.29 24.35
CA GLU A 271 -7.81 -16.22 25.47
C GLU A 271 -8.13 -17.67 25.07
N GLY A 272 -7.36 -18.62 25.59
CA GLY A 272 -7.58 -20.06 25.36
C GLY A 272 -7.42 -20.48 23.90
N TRP A 273 -6.48 -19.87 23.16
CA TRP A 273 -6.22 -20.23 21.76
C TRP A 273 -5.83 -21.71 21.60
N GLU A 274 -6.46 -22.39 20.64
CA GLU A 274 -6.17 -23.79 20.30
C GLU A 274 -5.88 -23.94 18.80
N GLY A 275 -5.00 -24.88 18.45
CA GLY A 275 -4.59 -25.17 17.07
C GLY A 275 -3.51 -24.24 16.54
N ALA A 276 -3.25 -24.33 15.23
CA ALA A 276 -2.18 -23.58 14.57
C ALA A 276 -2.43 -22.05 14.54
N ASP A 277 -1.36 -21.28 14.39
CA ASP A 277 -1.44 -19.83 14.18
C ASP A 277 -2.26 -19.50 12.93
N VAL A 278 -3.06 -18.44 12.97
CA VAL A 278 -3.81 -17.95 11.80
C VAL A 278 -2.87 -17.70 10.63
N LEU A 279 -1.69 -17.15 10.91
CA LEU A 279 -0.69 -16.83 9.91
C LEU A 279 -0.14 -18.05 9.16
N SER A 280 -0.31 -19.27 9.69
CA SER A 280 0.11 -20.50 9.00
C SER A 280 -0.64 -20.76 7.69
N ARG A 281 -1.85 -20.21 7.56
CA ARG A 281 -2.72 -20.40 6.38
C ARG A 281 -3.32 -19.12 5.85
N SER A 282 -3.32 -18.04 6.62
CA SER A 282 -4.02 -16.80 6.31
C SER A 282 -3.10 -15.60 6.39
N SER A 283 -3.41 -14.59 5.60
CA SER A 283 -2.65 -13.33 5.54
C SER A 283 -3.53 -12.08 5.58
N HIS A 284 -4.85 -12.24 5.65
CA HIS A 284 -5.77 -11.13 5.56
C HIS A 284 -7.07 -11.39 6.34
N LEU A 285 -7.46 -10.43 7.19
CA LEU A 285 -8.81 -10.40 7.79
C LEU A 285 -9.75 -9.69 6.82
N ILE A 286 -10.74 -10.41 6.30
CA ILE A 286 -11.67 -9.93 5.27
C ILE A 286 -12.89 -9.28 5.92
N PHE A 287 -13.43 -9.92 6.96
CA PHE A 287 -14.59 -9.39 7.65
C PHE A 287 -14.70 -9.93 9.08
N SER A 288 -15.32 -9.16 9.96
CA SER A 288 -15.61 -9.60 11.33
C SER A 288 -16.94 -9.05 11.81
N GLY A 289 -17.63 -9.81 12.66
CA GLY A 289 -18.91 -9.39 13.23
C GLY A 289 -19.59 -10.45 14.08
N GLU A 290 -20.66 -10.05 14.75
CA GLU A 290 -21.49 -10.98 15.54
C GLU A 290 -22.43 -11.77 14.63
N LEU A 291 -22.46 -13.08 14.84
CA LEU A 291 -23.48 -13.98 14.29
C LEU A 291 -23.93 -14.95 15.38
N THR A 292 -25.14 -15.48 15.22
CA THR A 292 -25.61 -16.62 16.00
C THR A 292 -25.27 -17.90 15.24
N LYS A 293 -24.41 -18.74 15.83
CA LYS A 293 -24.09 -20.06 15.31
C LYS A 293 -25.12 -21.07 15.80
N VAL A 294 -25.65 -21.87 14.89
CA VAL A 294 -26.46 -23.05 15.18
C VAL A 294 -25.80 -24.23 14.47
N SER A 295 -25.41 -25.25 15.22
CA SER A 295 -24.80 -26.46 14.68
C SER A 295 -25.45 -27.72 15.28
N PRO A 296 -25.55 -28.82 14.52
CA PRO A 296 -25.97 -30.11 15.04
C PRO A 296 -25.00 -30.63 16.12
N PRO A 297 -25.43 -31.59 16.97
CA PRO A 297 -26.74 -32.24 17.00
C PRO A 297 -27.79 -31.53 17.88
N HIS A 298 -27.39 -30.56 18.71
CA HIS A 298 -28.26 -29.97 19.73
C HIS A 298 -29.00 -28.69 19.31
N ALA A 299 -28.81 -28.20 18.07
CA ALA A 299 -29.40 -26.97 17.53
C ALA A 299 -29.30 -25.74 18.47
N ARG A 300 -28.34 -25.73 19.39
CA ARG A 300 -28.21 -24.69 20.41
C ARG A 300 -27.66 -23.42 19.75
N SER A 301 -28.43 -22.35 19.84
CA SER A 301 -28.02 -21.02 19.41
C SER A 301 -26.88 -20.49 20.27
N GLN A 302 -25.79 -20.10 19.61
CA GLN A 302 -24.58 -19.59 20.24
C GLN A 302 -24.18 -18.26 19.62
N GLN A 303 -24.34 -17.15 20.35
CA GLN A 303 -23.80 -15.87 19.90
C GLN A 303 -22.27 -15.91 19.94
N ARG A 304 -21.64 -15.58 18.81
CA ARG A 304 -20.17 -15.58 18.66
C ARG A 304 -19.73 -14.36 17.86
N MET A 305 -18.51 -13.90 18.14
CA MET A 305 -17.78 -13.00 17.26
C MET A 305 -17.05 -13.83 16.23
N PHE A 306 -17.31 -13.60 14.95
CA PHE A 306 -16.65 -14.27 13.84
C PHE A 306 -15.60 -13.37 13.20
N PHE A 307 -14.51 -13.98 12.75
CA PHE A 307 -13.39 -13.35 12.06
C PHE A 307 -13.06 -14.19 10.83
N LEU A 308 -13.47 -13.71 9.66
CA LEU A 308 -13.26 -14.36 8.37
C LEU A 308 -11.91 -13.94 7.80
N PHE A 309 -11.01 -14.89 7.67
CA PHE A 309 -9.73 -14.75 7.01
C PHE A 309 -9.75 -15.46 5.65
N ASP A 310 -8.75 -15.23 4.82
CA ASP A 310 -8.44 -16.11 3.69
C ASP A 310 -8.19 -17.54 4.20
N HIS A 311 -8.87 -18.54 3.63
CA HIS A 311 -8.77 -19.98 3.93
C HIS A 311 -9.42 -20.47 5.24
N GLN A 312 -9.82 -19.59 6.17
CA GLN A 312 -10.47 -20.01 7.41
C GLN A 312 -11.33 -18.93 8.04
N ILE A 313 -12.30 -19.34 8.85
CA ILE A 313 -13.07 -18.46 9.72
C ILE A 313 -12.92 -18.88 11.17
N VAL A 314 -12.54 -17.96 12.06
CA VAL A 314 -12.39 -18.18 13.50
C VAL A 314 -13.59 -17.58 14.23
N TYR A 315 -14.03 -18.22 15.31
CA TYR A 315 -15.10 -17.68 16.14
C TYR A 315 -14.79 -17.74 17.64
N CYS A 316 -15.13 -16.65 18.32
CA CYS A 316 -14.83 -16.42 19.73
C CYS A 316 -16.12 -16.10 20.52
N LYS A 317 -16.07 -16.31 21.83
CA LYS A 317 -17.10 -15.88 22.79
C LYS A 317 -16.59 -14.63 23.52
N LYS A 318 -17.39 -13.56 23.58
CA LYS A 318 -17.10 -12.39 24.41
C LYS A 318 -17.22 -12.75 25.89
N ASP A 319 -16.30 -12.25 26.70
CA ASP A 319 -16.43 -12.29 28.16
C ASP A 319 -17.70 -11.52 28.59
N LEU A 320 -18.32 -11.97 29.69
CA LEU A 320 -19.56 -11.37 30.18
C LEU A 320 -19.32 -10.02 30.85
N LEU A 321 -18.17 -9.86 31.50
CA LEU A 321 -17.81 -8.66 32.27
C LEU A 321 -16.84 -7.79 31.46
N ARG A 322 -15.84 -8.40 30.83
CA ARG A 322 -14.81 -7.70 30.05
C ARG A 322 -15.13 -7.75 28.56
N ARG A 323 -15.98 -6.83 28.06
CA ARG A 323 -16.50 -6.87 26.68
C ARG A 323 -15.43 -6.93 25.57
N ASP A 324 -14.21 -6.47 25.86
CA ASP A 324 -13.06 -6.49 24.95
C ASP A 324 -12.26 -7.82 24.97
N THR A 325 -12.48 -8.67 25.98
CA THR A 325 -11.85 -9.98 26.09
C THR A 325 -12.64 -11.02 25.29
N LEU A 326 -11.94 -11.76 24.43
CA LEU A 326 -12.48 -12.80 23.56
C LEU A 326 -11.85 -14.15 23.90
N TYR A 327 -12.68 -15.17 24.09
CA TYR A 327 -12.24 -16.55 24.26
C TYR A 327 -12.41 -17.33 22.98
N TYR A 328 -11.36 -18.02 22.54
CA TYR A 328 -11.43 -18.93 21.40
C TYR A 328 -12.51 -20.00 21.61
N LYS A 329 -13.24 -20.32 20.54
CA LYS A 329 -14.26 -21.40 20.54
C LYS A 329 -14.19 -22.34 19.36
N GLY A 330 -13.40 -22.01 18.34
CA GLY A 330 -13.19 -22.88 17.20
C GLY A 330 -12.88 -22.12 15.93
N ARG A 331 -12.64 -22.88 14.87
CA ARG A 331 -12.42 -22.39 13.50
C ARG A 331 -13.03 -23.35 12.50
N LEU A 332 -13.31 -22.87 11.28
CA LEU A 332 -13.74 -23.68 10.14
C LEU A 332 -12.82 -23.42 8.96
N ASP A 333 -12.48 -24.47 8.21
CA ASP A 333 -11.69 -24.38 6.98
C ASP A 333 -12.62 -23.99 5.82
N THR A 334 -12.51 -22.75 5.34
CA THR A 334 -13.40 -22.23 4.29
C THR A 334 -13.09 -22.85 2.93
N ASP A 335 -11.91 -23.44 2.72
CA ASP A 335 -11.59 -24.15 1.48
C ASP A 335 -12.38 -25.45 1.30
N ARG A 336 -12.91 -25.99 2.41
CA ARG A 336 -13.68 -27.24 2.45
C ARG A 336 -15.18 -27.00 2.61
N MET A 337 -15.64 -25.77 2.48
CA MET A 337 -17.01 -25.38 2.79
C MET A 337 -17.66 -24.70 1.58
N GLU A 338 -18.90 -25.08 1.30
CA GLU A 338 -19.81 -24.37 0.41
C GLU A 338 -20.68 -23.41 1.22
N ILE A 339 -20.75 -22.17 0.77
CA ILE A 339 -21.53 -21.12 1.43
C ILE A 339 -22.80 -20.88 0.61
N THR A 340 -23.95 -21.13 1.22
CA THR A 340 -25.25 -20.95 0.56
C THR A 340 -26.14 -19.99 1.36
N ASP A 341 -26.81 -19.10 0.64
CA ASP A 341 -27.89 -18.27 1.20
C ASP A 341 -29.08 -19.17 1.60
N VAL A 342 -29.60 -19.00 2.82
CA VAL A 342 -30.78 -19.72 3.34
C VAL A 342 -31.96 -18.74 3.45
N GLN A 343 -33.08 -19.11 2.84
CA GLN A 343 -34.32 -18.35 2.91
C GLN A 343 -34.92 -18.40 4.32
N ASP A 344 -35.58 -17.32 4.71
CA ASP A 344 -36.27 -17.25 5.99
C ASP A 344 -37.41 -18.28 6.02
N GLY A 345 -37.54 -19.01 7.12
CA GLY A 345 -38.54 -20.07 7.22
C GLY A 345 -38.06 -21.23 8.09
N LYS A 346 -38.57 -22.43 7.77
CA LYS A 346 -38.19 -23.66 8.45
C LYS A 346 -37.07 -24.35 7.69
N GLU A 347 -35.91 -24.51 8.31
CA GLU A 347 -34.77 -25.22 7.72
C GLU A 347 -34.92 -26.73 7.98
N ASN A 348 -35.10 -27.49 6.90
CA ASN A 348 -35.49 -28.90 6.96
C ASN A 348 -34.40 -29.80 7.54
N HIS A 349 -33.12 -29.48 7.34
CA HIS A 349 -32.01 -30.33 7.82
C HIS A 349 -31.83 -30.32 9.33
N LEU A 350 -32.20 -29.23 10.01
CA LEU A 350 -32.01 -29.06 11.46
C LEU A 350 -33.34 -28.86 12.20
N ASN A 351 -34.46 -28.86 11.49
CA ASN A 351 -35.81 -28.64 12.01
C ASN A 351 -35.93 -27.37 12.88
N VAL A 352 -35.20 -26.31 12.49
CA VAL A 352 -35.19 -25.01 13.19
C VAL A 352 -35.77 -23.92 12.30
N SER A 353 -36.47 -22.96 12.91
CA SER A 353 -36.84 -21.73 12.21
C SER A 353 -35.64 -20.81 12.16
N VAL A 354 -35.34 -20.31 10.97
CA VAL A 354 -34.17 -19.48 10.68
C VAL A 354 -34.59 -18.16 10.05
N LYS A 355 -33.86 -17.10 10.39
CA LYS A 355 -34.02 -15.78 9.81
C LYS A 355 -32.66 -15.18 9.50
N ASN A 356 -32.53 -14.47 8.39
CA ASN A 356 -31.29 -13.82 7.96
C ASN A 356 -30.08 -14.78 8.01
N THR A 357 -30.23 -16.00 7.49
CA THR A 357 -29.27 -17.08 7.70
C THR A 357 -28.45 -17.39 6.46
N LEU A 358 -27.18 -17.72 6.66
CA LEU A 358 -26.31 -18.36 5.67
C LEU A 358 -25.85 -19.72 6.22
N ARG A 359 -25.63 -20.67 5.33
CA ARG A 359 -25.21 -22.04 5.67
C ARG A 359 -23.82 -22.32 5.12
N LEU A 360 -22.96 -22.86 5.97
CA LEU A 360 -21.66 -23.41 5.61
C LEU A 360 -21.80 -24.93 5.67
N ARG A 361 -21.56 -25.61 4.55
CA ARG A 361 -21.70 -27.06 4.43
C ARG A 361 -20.48 -27.67 3.77
N SER A 362 -19.95 -28.76 4.31
CA SER A 362 -18.91 -29.54 3.63
C SER A 362 -19.50 -30.20 2.36
N PRO A 363 -18.70 -30.40 1.29
CA PRO A 363 -19.18 -31.11 0.10
C PRO A 363 -19.75 -32.51 0.37
N SER A 364 -19.20 -33.23 1.36
CA SER A 364 -19.73 -34.52 1.83
C SER A 364 -21.09 -34.41 2.53
N GLY A 365 -21.48 -33.21 2.95
CA GLY A 365 -22.69 -32.94 3.71
C GLY A 365 -22.65 -33.30 5.19
N GLU A 366 -21.55 -33.86 5.69
CA GLU A 366 -21.37 -34.30 7.08
C GLU A 366 -21.26 -33.13 8.07
N GLU A 367 -20.66 -32.01 7.65
CA GLU A 367 -20.50 -30.83 8.49
C GLU A 367 -21.40 -29.70 8.00
N VAL A 368 -22.32 -29.24 8.86
CA VAL A 368 -23.27 -28.17 8.55
C VAL A 368 -23.31 -27.16 9.69
N HIS A 369 -23.11 -25.88 9.37
CA HIS A 369 -23.24 -24.77 10.31
C HIS A 369 -24.19 -23.72 9.74
N LEU A 370 -25.18 -23.31 10.53
CA LEU A 370 -26.03 -22.17 10.22
C LEU A 370 -25.52 -20.95 10.98
N LEU A 371 -25.33 -19.84 10.27
CA LEU A 371 -24.95 -18.57 10.86
C LEU A 371 -26.06 -17.55 10.60
N CYS A 372 -26.71 -17.11 11.67
CA CYS A 372 -27.85 -16.20 11.61
C CYS A 372 -27.41 -14.78 11.95
N ALA A 373 -27.67 -13.83 11.06
CA ALA A 373 -27.44 -12.41 11.29
C ALA A 373 -28.65 -11.74 11.97
N LYS A 374 -28.43 -10.62 12.68
CA LYS A 374 -29.53 -9.89 13.33
C LYS A 374 -30.40 -9.16 12.30
N LYS A 375 -29.80 -8.69 11.22
CA LYS A 375 -30.45 -7.88 10.17
C LYS A 375 -30.15 -8.42 8.77
N PRO A 376 -31.05 -8.26 7.79
CA PRO A 376 -30.83 -8.71 6.41
C PRO A 376 -29.62 -8.03 5.76
N GLU A 377 -29.34 -6.76 6.05
CA GLU A 377 -28.17 -6.06 5.51
C GLU A 377 -26.86 -6.68 6.03
N GLN A 378 -26.86 -7.17 7.28
CA GLN A 378 -25.71 -7.88 7.84
C GLN A 378 -25.49 -9.23 7.15
N LYS A 379 -26.55 -10.00 6.87
CA LYS A 379 -26.47 -11.23 6.08
C LYS A 379 -25.84 -10.95 4.71
N GLN A 380 -26.31 -9.92 4.01
CA GLN A 380 -25.79 -9.54 2.70
C GLN A 380 -24.32 -9.09 2.74
N ARG A 381 -23.86 -8.47 3.84
CA ARG A 381 -22.43 -8.15 4.04
C ARG A 381 -21.61 -9.42 4.24
N TRP A 382 -22.09 -10.39 5.01
CA TRP A 382 -21.41 -11.67 5.20
C TRP A 382 -21.32 -12.49 3.91
N LEU A 383 -22.40 -12.61 3.13
CA LEU A 383 -22.38 -13.29 1.83
C LEU A 383 -21.36 -12.66 0.87
N ARG A 384 -21.33 -11.32 0.79
CA ARG A 384 -20.31 -10.60 0.03
C ARG A 384 -18.89 -10.84 0.54
N ALA A 385 -18.69 -10.90 1.86
CA ALA A 385 -17.39 -11.19 2.45
C ALA A 385 -16.89 -12.60 2.12
N PHE A 386 -17.76 -13.63 2.14
CA PHE A 386 -17.39 -14.98 1.69
C PHE A 386 -17.08 -15.05 0.19
N ALA A 387 -17.83 -14.32 -0.64
CA ALA A 387 -17.54 -14.24 -2.07
C ALA A 387 -16.19 -13.55 -2.35
N GLU A 388 -15.88 -12.48 -1.61
CA GLU A 388 -14.56 -11.82 -1.65
C GLU A 388 -13.44 -12.79 -1.25
N GLU A 389 -13.65 -13.55 -0.18
CA GLU A 389 -12.70 -14.53 0.32
C GLU A 389 -12.36 -15.60 -0.72
N ARG A 390 -13.38 -16.18 -1.38
CA ARG A 390 -13.17 -17.15 -2.47
C ARG A 390 -12.43 -16.53 -3.67
N ARG A 391 -12.73 -15.27 -4.02
CA ARG A 391 -12.03 -14.57 -5.11
C ARG A 391 -10.55 -14.34 -4.78
N ARG A 392 -10.27 -13.93 -3.55
CA ARG A 392 -8.91 -13.65 -3.06
C ARG A 392 -8.06 -14.92 -3.04
N VAL A 393 -8.59 -16.00 -2.48
CA VAL A 393 -7.91 -17.32 -2.46
C VAL A 393 -7.58 -17.80 -3.88
N ARG A 394 -8.49 -17.60 -4.85
CA ARG A 394 -8.23 -17.93 -6.26
C ARG A 394 -7.09 -17.09 -6.84
N SER A 395 -7.13 -15.77 -6.65
CA SER A 395 -6.12 -14.84 -7.15
C SER A 395 -4.73 -15.10 -6.54
N ASP A 396 -4.65 -15.41 -5.24
CA ASP A 396 -3.39 -15.72 -4.56
C ASP A 396 -2.78 -17.04 -5.07
N ARG A 397 -3.61 -18.04 -5.45
CA ARG A 397 -3.16 -19.28 -6.08
C ARG A 397 -2.62 -19.06 -7.49
N GLU A 398 -3.33 -18.29 -8.32
CA GLU A 398 -2.92 -17.97 -9.69
C GLU A 398 -1.61 -17.17 -9.76
N THR A 399 -1.39 -16.29 -8.79
CA THR A 399 -0.20 -15.42 -8.74
C THR A 399 0.98 -16.01 -7.97
N GLY A 400 0.88 -17.25 -7.47
CA GLY A 400 1.92 -17.90 -6.67
C GLY A 400 2.17 -17.25 -5.30
N ARG A 401 1.20 -16.50 -4.77
CA ARG A 401 1.30 -15.67 -3.56
C ARG A 401 0.81 -16.35 -2.28
N MET A 402 0.79 -17.68 -2.28
CA MET A 402 0.64 -18.46 -1.05
C MET A 402 1.69 -17.98 -0.04
N PRO A 403 1.33 -17.69 1.21
CA PRO A 403 2.31 -17.43 2.25
C PRO A 403 3.09 -18.74 2.50
N ARG A 404 4.20 -18.93 1.78
CA ARG A 404 5.30 -19.74 2.28
C ARG A 404 5.94 -18.91 3.39
N ILE A 405 5.33 -18.97 4.58
CA ILE A 405 6.06 -18.60 5.78
C ILE A 405 6.97 -19.79 6.04
N ASP A 406 8.20 -19.70 5.55
CA ASP A 406 9.25 -20.58 6.03
C ASP A 406 9.30 -20.37 7.55
N ALA A 407 9.00 -21.42 8.32
CA ALA A 407 8.84 -21.40 9.76
C ALA A 407 10.10 -20.94 10.54
N GLU A 408 11.16 -20.58 9.83
CA GLU A 408 12.42 -20.05 10.36
C GLU A 408 12.38 -18.54 10.61
N THR A 409 11.65 -17.74 9.81
CA THR A 409 11.61 -16.27 10.00
C THR A 409 10.76 -15.83 11.19
N SER A 410 9.91 -16.71 11.73
CA SER A 410 9.13 -16.43 12.95
C SER A 410 9.95 -16.67 14.24
N LYS A 411 11.13 -17.31 14.15
CA LYS A 411 11.99 -17.54 15.31
C LYS A 411 12.83 -16.31 15.67
N THR A 412 13.17 -15.45 14.70
CA THR A 412 13.99 -14.25 14.93
C THR A 412 13.23 -13.10 15.60
N ASN A 413 11.89 -13.05 15.52
CA ASN A 413 11.07 -12.02 16.18
C ASN A 413 10.54 -12.41 17.57
N LYS A 414 10.99 -13.52 18.16
CA LYS A 414 10.74 -13.83 19.58
C LYS A 414 11.79 -13.17 20.48
N GLN A 415 11.93 -11.85 20.40
CA GLN A 415 12.65 -11.11 21.42
C GLN A 415 11.75 -11.05 22.66
N LYS A 416 12.04 -11.96 23.61
CA LYS A 416 11.38 -12.05 24.91
C LYS A 416 11.46 -10.70 25.63
N CYS A 417 10.35 -9.96 25.66
CA CYS A 417 10.15 -8.93 26.68
C CYS A 417 10.06 -9.65 28.05
N ARG A 418 11.15 -9.66 28.81
CA ARG A 418 11.11 -9.92 30.25
C ARG A 418 11.01 -8.58 30.95
N CYS A 419 9.93 -8.36 31.69
CA CYS A 419 9.88 -7.29 32.69
C CYS A 419 10.95 -7.58 33.75
N VAL A 420 11.79 -6.58 34.03
CA VAL A 420 12.70 -6.60 35.19
C VAL A 420 11.91 -6.00 36.36
N PRO A 421 11.81 -6.67 37.53
CA PRO A 421 11.18 -6.07 38.69
C PRO A 421 12.10 -4.97 39.27
N HIS A 422 11.50 -3.87 39.68
CA HIS A 422 12.15 -2.86 40.52
C HIS A 422 12.33 -3.38 41.95
#